data_AF-A0A7S0XLA9-F1
#
_entry.id   AF-A0A7S0XLA9-F1
#
_cell.length_a   1.000
_cell.length_b   1.000
_cell.length_c   1.000
_cell.angle_alpha   90.00
_cell.angle_beta   90.00
_cell.angle_gamma   90.00
#
_symmetry.space_group_name_H-M   'P 1'
#
loop_
_entity.id
_entity.type
_entity.pdbx_description
1 polymer ?
#
loop_
_entity_poly.entity_id
_entity_poly.type
_entity_poly.pdbx_seq_one_letter_code
_entity_poly.pdbx_strand_id
1 'polypeptide(L)'
;APVDPVAGGIAVNVGDMLSRWSDGRLLSNLHRVRMPEFVAGIGADGPAAPARYSLAFFMQADKRAMIECSAHDPITAGDYILGRIRSNFSPSTVGEEVGA
;
A
#
# COMPACT_ATOMS: atom_id res chain seq x y z
N ALA A 1 -3.46 2.95 15.07
CA ALA A 1 -2.63 2.33 16.13
C ALA A 1 -1.59 1.43 15.47
N PRO A 2 -0.48 1.07 16.14
CA PRO A 2 0.36 -0.04 15.70
C PRO A 2 -0.47 -1.34 15.61
N VAL A 3 -0.02 -2.26 14.75
CA VAL A 3 -0.62 -3.59 14.60
C VAL A 3 0.39 -4.58 15.15
N ASP A 4 0.06 -5.22 16.27
CA ASP A 4 0.94 -6.18 16.92
C ASP A 4 0.94 -7.51 16.14
N PRO A 5 2.10 -8.19 16.01
CA PRO A 5 2.16 -9.51 15.41
C PRO A 5 1.33 -10.54 16.20
N VAL A 6 0.46 -11.28 15.52
CA VAL A 6 -0.33 -12.37 16.11
C VAL A 6 0.13 -13.69 15.52
N ALA A 7 0.54 -14.64 16.37
CA ALA A 7 0.98 -15.96 15.92
C ALA A 7 -0.15 -16.69 15.16
N GLY A 8 0.14 -17.13 13.94
CA GLY A 8 -0.85 -17.76 13.04
C GLY A 8 -1.90 -16.79 12.47
N GLY A 9 -1.84 -15.50 12.82
CA GLY A 9 -2.77 -14.49 12.34
C GLY A 9 -2.37 -13.88 10.99
N ILE A 10 -3.37 -13.37 10.28
CA ILE A 10 -3.18 -12.50 9.10
C ILE A 10 -3.87 -11.17 9.35
N ALA A 11 -3.20 -10.07 9.00
CA ALA A 11 -3.82 -8.76 8.99
C ALA A 11 -4.59 -8.59 7.66
N VAL A 12 -5.87 -8.24 7.75
CA VAL A 12 -6.73 -7.98 6.58
C VAL A 12 -7.15 -6.52 6.59
N ASN A 13 -7.08 -5.86 5.45
CA ASN A 13 -7.55 -4.49 5.28
C ASN A 13 -8.38 -4.35 4.00
N VAL A 14 -9.09 -3.23 3.91
CA VAL A 14 -9.83 -2.82 2.71
C VAL A 14 -8.92 -1.93 1.87
N GLY A 15 -8.92 -2.19 0.56
CA GLY A 15 -8.20 -1.38 -0.43
C GLY A 15 -9.06 -0.29 -1.08
N ASP A 16 -8.42 0.52 -1.92
CA ASP A 16 -9.03 1.66 -2.62
C ASP A 16 -10.14 1.27 -3.59
N MET A 17 -10.00 0.14 -4.29
CA MET A 17 -11.02 -0.40 -5.18
C MET A 17 -12.36 -0.66 -4.48
N LEU A 18 -12.34 -1.32 -3.31
CA LEU A 18 -13.55 -1.56 -2.50
C LEU A 18 -14.11 -0.26 -1.93
N SER A 19 -13.24 0.68 -1.57
CA SER A 19 -13.66 1.99 -1.08
C SER A 19 -14.43 2.76 -2.15
N ARG A 20 -13.94 2.76 -3.40
CA ARG A 20 -14.64 3.34 -4.56
C ARG A 20 -15.98 2.65 -4.80
N TRP A 21 -15.98 1.33 -4.94
CA TRP A 21 -17.20 0.55 -5.23
C TRP A 21 -18.29 0.74 -4.17
N SER A 22 -17.90 0.91 -2.90
CA SER A 22 -18.84 1.07 -1.79
C SER A 22 -19.24 2.52 -1.50
N ASP A 23 -18.93 3.47 -2.39
CA ASP A 23 -19.18 4.90 -2.19
C ASP A 23 -18.63 5.40 -0.83
N GLY A 24 -17.44 4.94 -0.45
CA GLY A 24 -16.78 5.32 0.80
C GLY A 24 -17.34 4.68 2.08
N ARG A 25 -18.32 3.76 1.99
CA ARG A 25 -18.82 3.02 3.16
C ARG A 25 -17.78 2.07 3.74
N LEU A 26 -16.92 1.51 2.90
CA LEU A 26 -15.72 0.80 3.30
C LEU A 26 -14.51 1.73 3.11
N LEU A 27 -13.72 1.92 4.15
CA LEU A 27 -12.60 2.86 4.12
C LEU A 27 -11.31 2.12 3.76
N SER A 28 -10.59 2.66 2.77
CA SER A 28 -9.22 2.24 2.49
C SER A 28 -8.30 2.80 3.57
N ASN A 29 -7.78 1.92 4.43
CA ASN A 29 -7.02 2.34 5.60
C ASN A 29 -5.61 2.80 5.22
N LEU A 30 -5.25 4.03 5.61
CA LEU A 30 -3.86 4.49 5.54
C LEU A 30 -3.00 3.66 6.50
N HIS A 31 -1.94 3.06 5.96
CA HIS A 31 -0.99 2.27 6.72
C HIS A 31 0.44 2.55 6.23
N ARG A 32 1.39 2.46 7.15
CA ARG A 32 2.81 2.64 6.86
C ARG A 32 3.63 1.64 7.67
N VAL A 33 4.74 1.20 7.10
CA VAL A 33 5.73 0.38 7.80
C VAL A 33 6.78 1.30 8.41
N ARG A 34 7.16 1.04 9.66
CA ARG A 34 8.32 1.64 10.30
C ARG A 34 9.40 0.58 10.48
N MET A 35 10.65 1.01 10.54
CA MET A 35 11.73 0.12 10.96
C MET A 35 11.45 -0.38 12.37
N PRO A 36 11.75 -1.66 12.68
CA PRO A 36 11.66 -2.16 14.04
C PRO A 36 12.49 -1.27 14.98
N GLU A 37 11.95 -0.98 16.16
CA GLU A 37 12.71 -0.24 17.17
C GLU A 37 13.86 -1.11 17.68
N PHE A 38 14.98 -0.47 17.99
CA PHE A 38 16.08 -1.14 18.67
C PHE A 38 15.58 -1.68 20.01
N VAL A 39 15.88 -2.94 20.32
CA VAL A 39 15.56 -3.49 21.64
C VAL A 39 16.39 -2.72 22.66
N ALA A 40 15.72 -2.03 23.59
CA ALA A 40 16.36 -1.19 24.60
C ALA A 40 17.42 -1.97 25.39
N GLY A 41 18.61 -1.39 25.56
CA GLY A 41 19.79 -2.01 26.18
C GLY A 41 21.01 -2.09 25.26
N ILE A 42 20.84 -1.69 24.01
CA ILE A 42 21.86 -1.77 22.98
C ILE A 42 22.05 -0.35 22.43
N GLY A 43 23.16 0.30 22.82
CA GLY A 43 23.48 1.68 22.43
C GLY A 43 23.70 1.83 20.92
N ALA A 44 24.19 3.01 20.51
CA ALA A 44 24.54 3.31 19.11
C ALA A 44 25.53 2.29 18.47
N ASP A 45 26.21 1.49 19.30
CA ASP A 45 27.24 0.52 18.92
C ASP A 45 26.80 -0.96 18.98
N GLY A 46 25.53 -1.27 19.19
CA GLY A 46 25.11 -2.68 19.25
C GLY A 46 24.21 -3.15 18.11
N PRO A 47 23.77 -4.43 18.11
CA PRO A 47 23.27 -5.08 16.92
C PRO A 47 22.16 -4.29 16.23
N ALA A 48 22.29 -4.20 14.90
CA ALA A 48 21.30 -3.61 14.01
C ALA A 48 19.89 -4.14 14.33
N ALA A 49 18.88 -3.29 14.17
CA ALA A 49 17.49 -3.69 14.31
C ALA A 49 17.23 -4.97 13.51
N PRO A 50 16.51 -5.96 14.09
CA PRO A 50 16.31 -7.25 13.44
C PRO A 50 15.60 -7.08 12.10
N ALA A 51 15.99 -7.88 11.11
CA ALA A 51 15.30 -7.91 9.83
C ALA A 51 13.83 -8.30 10.03
N ARG A 52 12.91 -7.54 9.44
CA ARG A 52 11.47 -7.81 9.44
C ARG A 52 11.04 -8.26 8.06
N TYR A 53 10.44 -9.44 7.98
CA TYR A 53 9.85 -9.98 6.76
C TYR A 53 8.32 -9.81 6.78
N SER A 54 7.75 -9.53 5.61
CA SER A 54 6.31 -9.39 5.43
C SER A 54 5.96 -9.76 3.99
N LEU A 55 4.88 -10.53 3.83
CA LEU A 55 4.32 -10.86 2.52
C LEU A 55 2.95 -10.19 2.41
N ALA A 56 2.79 -9.33 1.41
CA ALA A 56 1.51 -8.71 1.10
C ALA A 56 0.84 -9.48 -0.03
N PHE A 57 -0.43 -9.84 0.17
CA PHE A 57 -1.27 -10.44 -0.85
C PHE A 57 -2.46 -9.51 -1.13
N PHE A 58 -2.69 -9.21 -2.41
CA PHE A 58 -3.79 -8.36 -2.85
C PHE A 58 -4.83 -9.22 -3.55
N MET A 59 -5.96 -9.46 -2.88
CA MET A 59 -7.11 -10.13 -3.49
C MET A 59 -7.85 -9.13 -4.38
N GLN A 60 -7.58 -9.19 -5.69
CA GLN A 60 -8.15 -8.26 -6.68
C GLN A 60 -9.34 -8.87 -7.40
N ALA A 61 -10.24 -8.02 -7.88
CA ALA A 61 -11.31 -8.44 -8.79
C ALA A 61 -10.74 -8.91 -10.13
N ASP A 62 -11.52 -9.70 -10.88
CA ASP A 62 -11.20 -10.02 -12.26
C ASP A 62 -11.01 -8.72 -13.07
N LYS A 63 -10.03 -8.69 -13.98
CA LYS A 63 -9.69 -7.50 -14.77
C LYS A 63 -10.89 -6.92 -15.52
N ARG A 64 -11.85 -7.76 -15.91
CA ARG A 64 -13.07 -7.35 -16.65
C ARG A 64 -14.23 -6.96 -15.75
N ALA A 65 -14.11 -7.15 -14.44
CA ALA A 65 -15.16 -6.74 -13.51
C ALA A 65 -15.33 -5.21 -13.55
N MET A 66 -16.58 -4.75 -13.62
CA MET A 66 -16.92 -3.33 -13.56
C MET A 66 -16.95 -2.84 -12.11
N ILE A 67 -16.32 -1.71 -11.86
CA ILE A 67 -16.39 -0.97 -10.60
C ILE A 67 -17.32 0.21 -10.83
N GLU A 68 -18.52 0.13 -10.27
CA GLU A 68 -19.57 1.14 -10.38
C GLU A 68 -19.80 1.80 -9.01
N CYS A 69 -19.96 3.12 -8.99
CA CYS A 69 -20.24 3.90 -7.80
C CYS A 69 -21.00 5.18 -8.19
N SER A 70 -21.63 5.84 -7.24
CA SER A 70 -22.39 7.08 -7.50
C SER A 70 -21.49 8.29 -7.81
N ALA A 71 -20.26 8.32 -7.29
CA ALA A 71 -19.39 9.49 -7.32
C ALA A 71 -18.51 9.63 -8.58
N HIS A 72 -18.37 8.57 -9.37
CA HIS A 72 -17.46 8.53 -10.52
C HIS A 72 -17.97 7.62 -11.63
N ASP A 73 -17.50 7.87 -12.86
CA ASP A 73 -17.81 7.01 -14.01
C ASP A 73 -17.37 5.55 -13.77
N PRO A 74 -18.13 4.56 -14.30
CA PRO A 74 -17.75 3.16 -14.27
C PRO A 74 -16.36 2.92 -14.88
N ILE A 75 -15.58 2.05 -14.24
CA ILE A 75 -14.24 1.67 -14.71
C ILE A 75 -14.02 0.18 -14.51
N THR A 76 -13.30 -0.49 -15.41
CA THR A 76 -12.92 -1.89 -15.18
C THR A 76 -11.88 -1.99 -14.07
N ALA A 77 -11.85 -3.11 -13.33
CA ALA A 77 -10.82 -3.34 -12.33
C ALA A 77 -9.41 -3.37 -12.93
N GLY A 78 -9.26 -3.88 -14.15
CA GLY A 78 -8.00 -3.88 -14.88
C GLY A 78 -7.49 -2.46 -15.16
N ASP A 79 -8.35 -1.59 -15.69
CA ASP A 79 -7.97 -0.20 -15.97
C ASP A 79 -7.67 0.59 -14.70
N TYR A 80 -8.44 0.36 -13.64
CA TYR A 80 -8.19 0.96 -12.33
C TYR A 80 -6.78 0.61 -11.82
N ILE A 81 -6.41 -0.67 -11.82
CA ILE A 81 -5.09 -1.13 -11.36
C ILE A 81 -3.96 -0.55 -12.22
N LEU A 82 -4.11 -0.56 -13.55
CA LEU A 82 -3.13 0.03 -14.46
C LEU A 82 -2.94 1.53 -14.19
N GLY A 83 -4.03 2.25 -13.92
CA GLY A 83 -3.98 3.64 -13.50
C GLY A 83 -3.15 3.84 -12.23
N ARG A 84 -3.40 3.03 -11.19
CA ARG A 84 -2.65 3.09 -9.91
C ARG A 84 -1.16 2.78 -10.10
N ILE A 85 -0.82 1.79 -10.92
CA ILE A 85 0.58 1.47 -11.24
C ILE A 85 1.26 2.67 -11.91
N ARG A 86 0.62 3.26 -12.93
CA ARG A 86 1.18 4.44 -13.61
C ARG A 86 1.39 5.60 -12.65
N SER A 87 0.44 5.88 -11.75
CA SER A 87 0.58 6.94 -10.74
C SER A 87 1.74 6.70 -9.77
N ASN A 88 2.01 5.45 -9.40
CA ASN A 88 3.06 5.11 -8.44
C ASN A 88 4.46 5.03 -9.07
N PHE A 89 4.55 4.70 -10.36
CA PHE A 89 5.81 4.42 -11.07
C PHE A 89 6.05 5.33 -12.27
N SER A 90 5.43 6.51 -12.30
CA SER A 90 5.74 7.51 -13.35
C SER A 90 7.22 7.88 -13.25
N PRO A 91 7.97 7.89 -14.38
CA PRO A 91 9.38 8.25 -14.35
C PRO A 91 9.52 9.67 -13.78
N SER A 92 10.27 9.80 -12.70
CA SER A 92 10.73 11.10 -12.22
C SER A 92 11.52 11.74 -13.36
N THR A 93 11.12 12.93 -13.80
CA THR A 93 11.96 13.76 -14.67
C THR A 93 13.33 13.88 -13.99
N VAL A 94 14.35 13.22 -14.54
CA VAL A 94 15.72 13.42 -14.12
C VAL A 94 16.00 14.90 -14.41
N GLY A 95 16.35 15.65 -13.37
CA GLY A 95 16.63 17.07 -13.49
C GLY A 95 17.63 17.34 -14.61
N GLU A 96 17.32 18.34 -15.43
CA GLU A 96 18.21 18.96 -16.39
C GLU A 96 19.62 19.11 -15.79
N GLU A 97 20.63 18.57 -16.47
CA GLU A 97 22.03 18.88 -16.17
C GLU A 97 22.22 20.38 -16.36
N VAL A 98 22.37 21.11 -15.25
CA VAL A 98 22.86 22.48 -15.31
C VAL A 98 24.35 22.39 -15.60
N GLY A 99 24.70 22.61 -16.87
CA GLY A 99 26.07 22.75 -17.32
C GLY A 99 26.77 24.02 -16.79
N ALA A 100 28.08 24.00 -17.00
CA ALA A 100 29.15 24.99 -16.72
C ALA A 100 29.90 24.78 -15.40
#